data_AF-A0A398BB72-F1
#
_entry.id   AF-A0A398BB72-F1
#
_cell.length_a   1.000
_cell.length_b   1.000
_cell.length_c   1.000
_cell.angle_alpha   90.00
_cell.angle_beta   90.00
_cell.angle_gamma   90.00
#
_symmetry.space_group_name_H-M   'P 1'
#
loop_
_entity.id
_entity.type
_entity.pdbx_description
1 polymer ?
#
loop_
_entity_poly.entity_id
_entity_poly.type
_entity_poly.pdbx_seq_one_letter_code
_entity_poly.pdbx_strand_id
1 'polypeptide(L)' 'MGQDKELCVNCGKPIYNGFSFCSDECDLEYRLDD' A
#
# COMPACT_ATOMS: atom_id res chain seq x y z
N MET A 1 13.81 9.03 -15.91
CA MET A 1 12.67 9.25 -15.01
C MET A 1 12.51 8.03 -14.14
N GLY A 2 12.78 8.14 -12.84
CA GLY A 2 12.45 7.08 -11.89
C GLY A 2 10.92 6.95 -11.82
N GLN A 3 10.41 5.75 -12.04
CA GLN A 3 9.04 5.44 -11.64
C GLN A 3 9.15 5.15 -10.15
N ASP A 4 8.89 6.13 -9.30
CA ASP A 4 8.71 5.90 -7.86
C ASP A 4 7.51 4.96 -7.73
N LYS A 5 7.80 3.65 -7.71
CA LYS A 5 6.80 2.63 -7.42
C LYS A 5 6.42 2.84 -5.98
N GLU A 6 5.26 3.45 -5.79
CA GLU A 6 4.63 3.52 -4.49
C GLU A 6 4.49 2.08 -3.96
N LEU A 7 4.84 1.88 -2.69
CA LEU A 7 4.75 0.60 -2.02
C LEU A 7 3.63 0.67 -0.98
N CYS A 8 2.93 -0.45 -0.80
CA CYS A 8 1.92 -0.61 0.23
C CYS A 8 2.56 -0.37 1.59
N VAL A 9 1.97 0.53 2.38
CA VAL A 9 2.47 0.89 3.71
C VAL A 9 2.49 -0.32 4.66
N ASN A 10 1.49 -1.20 4.54
CA ASN A 10 1.37 -2.37 5.40
C ASN A 10 2.33 -3.51 4.98
N CYS A 11 2.29 -3.95 3.72
CA CYS A 11 2.99 -5.16 3.28
C CYS A 11 4.19 -4.94 2.34
N GLY A 12 4.50 -3.70 1.96
CA GLY A 12 5.63 -3.35 1.09
C GLY A 12 5.49 -3.81 -0.37
N LYS A 13 4.31 -4.31 -0.77
CA LYS A 13 4.04 -4.71 -2.16
C LYS A 13 3.88 -3.48 -3.08
N PRO A 14 4.26 -3.56 -4.36
CA PRO A 14 4.05 -2.47 -5.30
C PRO A 14 2.57 -2.18 -5.47
N ILE A 15 2.23 -0.90 -5.43
CA ILE A 15 0.87 -0.42 -5.63
C ILE A 15 0.79 0.41 -6.91
N TYR A 16 -0.39 0.42 -7.50
CA TYR A 16 -0.67 1.12 -8.74
C TYR A 16 -1.53 2.34 -8.44
N ASN A 17 -1.14 3.51 -8.94
CA ASN A 17 -1.91 4.77 -8.92
C ASN A 17 -2.17 5.43 -7.57
N GLY A 18 -1.14 5.91 -6.84
CA GLY A 18 -1.38 6.90 -5.77
C GLY A 18 -2.17 6.41 -4.56
N PHE A 19 -2.39 5.10 -4.44
CA PHE A 19 -2.99 4.50 -3.26
C PHE A 19 -1.95 4.45 -2.13
N SER A 20 -2.35 4.12 -0.91
CA SER A 20 -1.39 3.80 0.18
C SER A 20 -1.31 2.30 0.44
N PHE A 21 -2.29 1.54 -0.03
CA PHE A 21 -2.42 0.10 0.21
C PHE A 21 -2.63 -0.65 -1.10
N CYS A 22 -2.15 -1.89 -1.16
CA CYS A 22 -2.26 -2.73 -2.37
C CYS A 22 -3.64 -3.35 -2.56
N SER A 23 -4.44 -3.39 -1.50
CA SER A 23 -5.78 -3.98 -1.48
C SER A 23 -6.53 -3.46 -0.26
N ASP A 24 -7.86 -3.46 -0.30
CA ASP A 24 -8.72 -3.07 0.83
C ASP A 24 -8.50 -3.94 2.07
N GLU A 25 -8.23 -5.24 1.89
CA GLU A 25 -7.88 -6.14 3.01
C GLU A 25 -6.61 -5.65 3.74
N CYS A 26 -5.61 -5.21 2.98
CA CYS A 26 -4.34 -4.76 3.53
C CYS A 26 -4.45 -3.38 4.22
N ASP A 27 -5.37 -2.53 3.76
CA ASP A 27 -5.76 -1.29 4.44
C ASP A 27 -6.50 -1.57 5.75
N LEU A 28 -7.43 -2.53 5.73
CA LEU A 28 -8.20 -2.90 6.91
C LEU A 28 -7.32 -3.53 8.00
N GLU A 29 -6.45 -4.47 7.65
CA GLU A 29 -5.50 -5.07 8.60
C GLU A 29 -4.62 -4.02 9.26
N TYR A 30 -4.11 -3.04 8.50
CA TYR A 30 -3.27 -1.97 9.03
C TYR A 30 -4.03 -1.07 10.02
N ARG A 31 -5.31 -0.80 9.77
CA ARG A 31 -6.17 -0.01 10.67
C ARG A 31 -6.65 -0.76 11.90
N LEU A 32 -6.60 -2.10 11.89
CA LEU A 32 -6.98 -2.94 13.03
C LEU A 32 -5.82 -3.19 14.00
N ASP A 33 -4.58 -2.98 13.55
CA ASP A 33 -3.36 -3.16 14.35
C ASP A 33 -2.93 -1.86 15.09
N ASP A 34 -3.56 -0.72 14.81
CA ASP A 34 -3.40 0.60 15.49
C ASP A 34 -4.33 0.75 16.71
#